data_AF-A0AAD9I4A9-F1
#
_entry.id   AF-A0AAD9I4A9-F1
#
_cell.length_a   1.000
_cell.length_b   1.000
_cell.length_c   1.000
_cell.angle_alpha   90.00
_cell.angle_beta   90.00
_cell.angle_gamma   90.00
#
_symmetry.space_group_name_H-M   'P 1'
#
loop_
_entity.id
_entity.type
_entity.pdbx_description
1 polymer ?
#
loop_
_entity_poly.entity_id
_entity_poly.type
_entity_poly.pdbx_seq_one_letter_code
_entity_poly.pdbx_strand_id
1 'polypeptide(L)'
;MTRFRPCIDLHAGQVKQIVGGTLGSTTSELRTNFVSPHPPAHFARLYCDAGLGGAHVIMLGPGNRDAAREALAAWPGRLQIGGGIDDRNAREWIEAGAEK
;
A
#
# COMPACT_ATOMS: atom_id res chain seq x y z
N MET A 1 -17.72 -5.94 -17.95
CA MET A 1 -17.92 -5.46 -16.57
C MET A 1 -16.66 -4.74 -16.10
N THR A 2 -16.80 -3.55 -15.51
CA THR A 2 -15.68 -2.80 -14.93
C THR A 2 -15.27 -3.43 -13.60
N ARG A 3 -13.97 -3.63 -13.37
CA ARG A 3 -13.44 -4.16 -12.10
C ARG A 3 -12.81 -3.03 -11.31
N PHE A 4 -13.37 -2.77 -10.12
CA PHE A 4 -12.77 -1.83 -9.17
C PHE A 4 -11.56 -2.47 -8.48
N ARG A 5 -10.46 -1.73 -8.34
CA ARG A 5 -9.22 -2.18 -7.68
C ARG A 5 -8.77 -1.10 -6.70
N PRO A 6 -9.00 -1.29 -5.39
CA PRO A 6 -8.62 -0.28 -4.42
C PRO A 6 -7.10 -0.28 -4.17
N CYS A 7 -6.60 0.84 -3.64
CA CYS A 7 -5.19 1.05 -3.31
C CYS A 7 -5.02 1.53 -1.86
N ILE A 8 -3.99 1.03 -1.19
CA ILE A 8 -3.46 1.56 0.07
C ILE A 8 -2.11 2.24 -0.22
N ASP A 9 -2.13 3.55 -0.38
CA ASP A 9 -0.93 4.38 -0.55
C ASP A 9 -0.27 4.62 0.82
N LEU A 10 0.96 4.13 0.99
CA LEU A 10 1.72 4.29 2.23
C LEU A 10 2.85 5.30 2.05
N HIS A 11 2.91 6.30 2.93
CA HIS A 11 4.06 7.19 3.01
C HIS A 11 4.40 7.49 4.48
N ALA A 12 5.65 7.24 4.87
CA ALA A 12 6.13 7.33 6.24
C ALA A 12 5.27 6.52 7.24
N GLY A 13 4.86 5.32 6.84
CA GLY A 13 4.12 4.38 7.68
C GLY A 13 2.62 4.68 7.85
N GLN A 14 2.10 5.69 7.16
CA GLN A 14 0.69 6.08 7.25
C GLN A 14 0.01 5.95 5.89
N VAL A 15 -1.30 5.70 5.91
CA VAL A 15 -2.13 5.71 4.70
C VAL A 15 -2.37 7.17 4.29
N LYS A 16 -1.89 7.56 3.11
CA LYS A 16 -1.97 8.95 2.61
C LYS A 16 -2.41 8.99 1.17
N GLN A 17 -3.33 9.91 0.86
CA GLN A 17 -3.54 10.34 -0.52
C GLN A 17 -2.59 11.49 -0.82
N ILE A 18 -1.61 11.26 -1.68
CA ILE A 18 -0.68 12.30 -2.12
C ILE A 18 -1.15 12.96 -3.42
N VAL A 19 -0.58 14.12 -3.75
CA VAL A 19 -0.63 14.67 -5.10
C VAL A 19 0.52 14.04 -5.88
N GLY A 20 0.22 13.08 -6.75
CA GLY A 20 1.23 12.22 -7.40
C GLY A 20 2.39 12.97 -8.06
N GLY A 21 2.14 14.12 -8.68
CA GLY A 21 3.17 14.96 -9.32
C GLY A 21 4.18 15.61 -8.37
N THR A 22 4.02 15.45 -7.06
CA THR A 22 4.93 16.02 -6.03
C THR A 22 5.84 14.97 -5.39
N LEU A 23 5.69 13.69 -5.76
CA LEU A 23 6.57 12.64 -5.27
C LEU A 23 7.91 12.70 -6.00
N GLY A 24 9.00 13.00 -5.26
CA GLY A 24 10.36 13.03 -5.81
C GLY A 24 10.69 14.27 -6.66
N SER A 25 9.83 15.29 -6.72
CA SER A 25 10.18 16.55 -7.35
C SER A 25 11.20 17.30 -6.49
N THR A 26 12.36 17.63 -7.04
CA THR A 26 13.42 18.43 -6.40
C THR A 26 12.98 19.87 -6.07
N THR A 27 11.84 20.30 -6.61
CA THR A 27 11.36 21.69 -6.58
C THR A 27 10.08 21.89 -5.75
N SER A 28 9.45 20.83 -5.22
CA SER A 28 8.25 20.94 -4.39
C SER A 28 8.28 19.96 -3.23
N GLU A 29 7.85 20.40 -2.05
CA GLU A 29 7.50 19.51 -0.94
C GLU A 29 6.40 18.54 -1.37
N LEU A 30 6.43 17.32 -0.83
CA LEU A 30 5.38 16.33 -1.05
C LEU A 30 4.04 16.88 -0.54
N ARG A 31 3.09 17.08 -1.45
CA ARG A 31 1.76 17.56 -1.09
C ARG A 31 0.86 16.38 -0.78
N THR A 32 0.23 16.43 0.38
CA THR A 32 -0.76 15.44 0.83
C THR A 32 -2.15 16.05 0.78
N ASN A 33 -3.10 15.36 0.15
CA ASN A 33 -4.51 15.73 0.16
C ASN A 33 -5.20 15.24 1.43
N PHE A 34 -4.86 14.03 1.86
CA PHE A 34 -5.46 13.40 3.03
C PHE A 34 -4.50 12.45 3.71
N VAL A 35 -4.49 12.46 5.04
CA VAL A 35 -3.83 11.47 5.89
C VAL A 35 -4.90 10.74 6.66
N SER A 36 -4.98 9.43 6.52
CA SER A 36 -5.98 8.66 7.26
C SER A 36 -5.60 8.53 8.73
N PRO A 37 -6.57 8.62 9.66
CA PRO A 37 -6.37 8.23 11.05
C PRO A 37 -6.37 6.70 11.23
N HIS A 38 -6.78 5.93 10.22
CA HIS A 38 -6.88 4.48 10.30
C HIS A 38 -5.61 3.80 9.82
N PRO A 39 -5.24 2.66 10.45
CA PRO A 39 -4.07 1.90 10.03
C PRO A 39 -4.31 1.17 8.69
N PRO A 40 -3.24 0.76 7.98
CA PRO A 40 -3.35 -0.01 6.74
C PRO A 40 -4.21 -1.28 6.85
N ALA A 41 -4.13 -2.00 7.97
CA ALA A 41 -4.96 -3.18 8.21
C ALA A 41 -6.47 -2.90 8.19
N HIS A 42 -6.90 -1.69 8.59
CA HIS A 42 -8.31 -1.31 8.52
C HIS A 42 -8.81 -1.36 7.08
N PHE A 43 -8.05 -0.81 6.14
CA PHE A 43 -8.42 -0.79 4.72
C PHE A 43 -8.31 -2.18 4.09
N ALA A 44 -7.29 -2.97 4.44
CA ALA A 44 -7.18 -4.35 3.97
C ALA A 44 -8.40 -5.19 4.37
N ARG A 45 -8.89 -5.05 5.61
CA ARG A 45 -10.13 -5.70 6.09
C ARG A 45 -11.35 -5.19 5.35
N LEU A 46 -11.47 -3.87 5.18
CA LEU A 46 -12.56 -3.27 4.40
C LEU A 46 -12.64 -3.85 2.98
N TYR A 47 -11.49 -4.03 2.32
CA TYR A 47 -11.43 -4.59 0.97
C TYR A 47 -11.76 -6.09 0.97
N CYS A 48 -11.34 -6.82 2.01
CA CYS A 48 -11.70 -8.22 2.23
C CYS A 48 -13.21 -8.38 2.36
N ASP A 49 -13.84 -7.61 3.26
CA ASP A 49 -15.27 -7.68 3.54
C ASP A 49 -16.11 -7.32 2.31
N ALA A 50 -15.61 -6.41 1.48
CA ALA A 50 -16.24 -6.02 0.22
C ALA A 50 -15.88 -6.93 -0.98
N GLY A 51 -15.05 -7.97 -0.80
CA GLY A 51 -14.66 -8.90 -1.87
C GLY A 51 -13.84 -8.25 -3.00
N LEU A 52 -13.14 -7.16 -2.72
CA LEU A 52 -12.46 -6.33 -3.72
C LEU A 52 -11.08 -6.89 -4.11
N GLY A 53 -11.08 -7.96 -4.90
CA GLY A 53 -9.85 -8.61 -5.34
C GLY A 53 -9.01 -7.77 -6.31
N GLY A 54 -7.68 -7.94 -6.25
CA GLY A 54 -6.71 -7.18 -7.05
C GLY A 54 -6.40 -5.80 -6.46
N ALA A 55 -6.66 -5.63 -5.17
CA ALA A 55 -6.22 -4.50 -4.38
C ALA A 55 -4.69 -4.48 -4.24
N HIS A 56 -4.12 -3.30 -4.04
CA HIS A 56 -2.67 -3.14 -3.92
C HIS A 56 -2.28 -2.24 -2.76
N VAL A 57 -1.09 -2.49 -2.21
CA VAL A 57 -0.41 -1.69 -1.20
C VAL A 57 0.85 -1.13 -1.86
N ILE A 58 0.98 0.20 -1.92
CA ILE A 58 2.15 0.84 -2.54
C ILE A 58 2.95 1.62 -1.50
N MET A 59 4.23 1.29 -1.38
CA MET A 59 5.18 1.99 -0.52
C MET A 59 5.79 3.18 -1.25
N LEU A 60 5.34 4.38 -0.90
CA LEU A 60 5.83 5.65 -1.43
C LEU A 60 6.95 6.16 -0.51
N GLY A 61 8.19 5.80 -0.83
CA GLY A 61 9.37 6.21 -0.06
C GLY A 61 9.69 5.30 1.15
N PRO A 62 10.65 5.72 2.01
CA PRO A 62 11.10 4.93 3.15
C PRO A 62 10.08 4.90 4.31
N GLY A 63 10.28 3.99 5.26
CA GLY A 63 9.48 3.91 6.50
C GLY A 63 8.13 3.22 6.38
N ASN A 64 7.87 2.52 5.28
CA ASN A 64 6.57 1.90 5.01
C ASN A 64 6.49 0.40 5.29
N ARG A 65 7.62 -0.27 5.62
CA ARG A 65 7.66 -1.74 5.64
C ARG A 65 6.72 -2.36 6.66
N ASP A 66 6.68 -1.84 7.88
CA ASP A 66 5.82 -2.41 8.93
C ASP A 66 4.35 -2.16 8.65
N ALA A 67 4.00 -0.96 8.15
CA ALA A 67 2.67 -0.62 7.68
C ALA A 67 2.20 -1.53 6.51
N ALA A 68 3.11 -1.85 5.60
CA ALA A 68 2.82 -2.77 4.50
C ALA A 68 2.58 -4.19 5.01
N ARG A 69 3.44 -4.71 5.89
CA ARG A 69 3.23 -6.03 6.52
C ARG A 69 1.92 -6.09 7.31
N GLU A 70 1.56 -5.00 7.99
CA GLU A 70 0.28 -4.89 8.70
C GLU A 70 -0.93 -5.06 7.76
N ALA A 71 -0.90 -4.42 6.58
CA ALA A 71 -1.93 -4.59 5.56
C ALA A 71 -1.97 -6.03 5.01
N LEU A 72 -0.81 -6.60 4.66
CA LEU A 72 -0.71 -7.95 4.11
C LEU A 72 -1.22 -9.00 5.10
N ALA A 73 -0.84 -8.89 6.38
CA ALA A 73 -1.29 -9.79 7.44
C ALA A 73 -2.81 -9.74 7.68
N ALA A 74 -3.44 -8.60 7.37
CA ALA A 74 -4.88 -8.44 7.50
C ALA A 74 -5.69 -9.13 6.39
N TRP A 75 -5.09 -9.36 5.21
CA TRP A 75 -5.70 -10.17 4.15
C TRP A 75 -4.65 -10.98 3.34
N PRO A 76 -4.11 -12.07 3.92
CA PRO A 76 -3.01 -12.80 3.33
C PRO A 76 -3.34 -13.42 1.97
N GLY A 77 -2.40 -13.31 1.03
CA GLY A 77 -2.49 -13.88 -0.32
C GLY A 77 -3.45 -13.15 -1.26
N ARG A 78 -3.86 -11.91 -0.92
CA ARG A 78 -4.93 -11.19 -1.64
C ARG A 78 -4.56 -9.78 -2.08
N LEU A 79 -3.55 -9.18 -1.44
CA LEU A 79 -3.06 -7.85 -1.76
C LEU A 79 -1.77 -7.95 -2.57
N GLN A 80 -1.64 -7.09 -3.57
CA GLN A 80 -0.40 -6.92 -4.34
C GLN A 80 0.48 -5.90 -3.63
N ILE A 81 1.80 -6.05 -3.67
CA ILE A 81 2.70 -5.05 -3.09
C ILE A 81 3.61 -4.40 -4.13
N GLY A 82 3.85 -3.10 -3.97
CA GLY A 82 4.78 -2.37 -4.81
C GLY A 82 5.52 -1.26 -4.06
N GLY A 83 6.51 -0.68 -4.72
CA GLY A 83 7.40 0.33 -4.16
C GLY A 83 8.67 -0.30 -3.58
N GLY A 84 9.80 -0.16 -4.29
CA GLY A 84 11.08 -0.71 -3.84
C GLY A 84 11.17 -2.24 -3.84
N ILE A 85 10.31 -2.93 -4.59
CA ILE A 85 10.33 -4.39 -4.75
C ILE A 85 11.36 -4.79 -5.82
N ASP A 86 12.22 -5.75 -5.49
CA ASP A 86 13.24 -6.30 -6.38
C ASP A 86 13.41 -7.82 -6.17
N ASP A 87 14.27 -8.45 -6.97
CA ASP A 87 14.55 -9.88 -6.93
C ASP A 87 15.15 -10.37 -5.60
N ARG A 88 15.74 -9.46 -4.82
CA ARG A 88 16.37 -9.76 -3.53
C ARG A 88 15.36 -9.76 -2.39
N ASN A 89 14.29 -8.99 -2.50
CA ASN A 89 13.28 -8.84 -1.44
C ASN A 89 11.89 -9.40 -1.77
N ALA A 90 11.59 -9.75 -3.02
CA ALA A 90 10.27 -10.22 -3.43
C ALA A 90 9.79 -11.43 -2.61
N ARG A 91 10.68 -12.40 -2.35
CA ARG A 91 10.35 -13.60 -1.56
C ARG A 91 9.80 -13.25 -0.17
N GLU A 92 10.48 -12.35 0.53
CA GLU A 92 10.06 -11.90 1.87
C GLU A 92 8.64 -11.36 1.86
N TRP A 93 8.26 -10.63 0.82
CA TRP A 93 6.93 -10.04 0.72
C TRP A 93 5.84 -11.05 0.41
N ILE A 94 6.13 -12.05 -0.42
CA ILE A 94 5.23 -13.19 -0.64
C ILE A 94 5.02 -13.96 0.66
N GLU A 95 6.10 -14.23 1.40
CA GLU A 95 6.05 -14.88 2.73
C GLU A 95 5.28 -14.04 3.75
N ALA A 96 5.35 -12.71 3.65
CA ALA A 96 4.57 -11.77 4.47
C ALA A 96 3.08 -11.68 4.08
N GLY A 97 2.64 -12.36 3.01
CA GLY A 97 1.24 -12.45 2.61
C GLY A 97 0.85 -11.65 1.36
N ALA A 98 1.80 -11.19 0.56
CA ALA A 98 1.47 -10.61 -0.76
C ALA A 98 1.01 -11.70 -1.75
N GLU A 99 0.00 -11.39 -2.57
CA GLU A 99 -0.40 -12.21 -3.72
C GLU A 99 0.70 -12.21 -4.80
N LYS A 100 1.34 -11.06 -4.98
CA LYS A 100 2.44 -10.80 -5.91
C LYS A 100 3.08 -9.44 -5.63
#